data_AF-A0A2V1DYE6-F1
#
_entry.id   AF-A0A2V1DYE6-F1
#
_cell.length_a   1.000
_cell.length_b   1.000
_cell.length_c   1.000
_cell.angle_alpha   90.00
_cell.angle_beta   90.00
_cell.angle_gamma   90.00
#
_symmetry.space_group_name_H-M   'P 1'
#
loop_
_entity.id
_entity.type
_entity.pdbx_description
1 polymer ?
#
loop_
_entity_poly.entity_id
_entity_poly.type
_entity_poly.pdbx_seq_one_letter_code
_entity_poly.pdbx_strand_id
1 'polypeptide(L)'
;PVAQGHSFLFGHLLYLKSYLDRIPKDAHYQYAFGEIGTEHFPGTGAYYIDPWPMTRFTLVIISPKKVHKSDRQIHEIAPSQTCYQDFFLPITSGPTIIDVNEAAWKPWRSLFNKGFHSDYIQSLVPRVIEEMLVYADTIRAAAKRAIWSY
;
A
#
# COMPACT_ATOMS: atom_id res chain seq x y z
N PRO A 1 17.66 -2.40 13.61
CA PRO A 1 17.12 -3.04 14.84
C PRO A 1 15.89 -3.87 14.46
N VAL A 2 15.55 -4.91 15.22
CA VAL A 2 14.39 -5.79 14.96
C VAL A 2 13.32 -5.52 16.02
N ALA A 3 12.05 -5.63 15.64
CA ALA A 3 10.93 -5.62 16.57
C ALA A 3 11.09 -6.74 17.63
N GLN A 4 10.39 -6.58 18.76
CA GLN A 4 10.43 -7.53 19.87
C GLN A 4 9.31 -8.56 19.78
N GLY A 5 9.47 -9.69 20.48
CA GLY A 5 8.40 -10.68 20.60
C GLY A 5 8.20 -11.54 19.35
N HIS A 6 9.29 -11.90 18.67
CA HIS A 6 9.26 -12.86 17.57
C HIS A 6 8.83 -14.26 18.08
N SER A 7 7.85 -14.84 17.39
CA SER A 7 7.35 -16.18 17.57
C SER A 7 7.75 -17.03 16.37
N PHE A 8 8.08 -18.30 16.62
CA PHE A 8 8.40 -19.24 15.55
C PHE A 8 7.26 -19.41 14.54
N LEU A 9 6.00 -19.46 15.01
CA LEU A 9 4.85 -19.73 14.15
C LEU A 9 4.20 -18.47 13.55
N PHE A 10 4.30 -17.34 14.26
CA PHE A 10 3.57 -16.11 13.92
C PHE A 10 4.48 -14.91 13.69
N GLY A 11 5.80 -15.10 13.66
CA GLY A 11 6.75 -13.99 13.62
C GLY A 11 6.41 -12.94 14.68
N HIS A 12 6.20 -11.71 14.24
CA HIS A 12 5.80 -10.55 15.02
C HIS A 12 4.29 -10.24 14.93
N LEU A 13 3.44 -11.12 14.39
CA LEU A 13 2.00 -10.82 14.27
C LEU A 13 1.31 -10.62 15.61
N LEU A 14 1.70 -11.37 16.65
CA LEU A 14 1.16 -11.17 17.99
C LEU A 14 1.56 -9.80 18.57
N TYR A 15 2.80 -9.40 18.31
CA TYR A 15 3.28 -8.07 18.66
C TYR A 15 2.53 -6.98 17.88
N LEU A 16 2.36 -7.15 16.56
CA LEU A 16 1.58 -6.24 15.72
C LEU A 16 0.13 -6.14 16.18
N LYS A 17 -0.49 -7.26 16.58
CA LYS A 17 -1.87 -7.29 17.11
C LYS A 17 -2.03 -6.36 18.31
N SER A 18 -1.06 -6.33 19.23
CA SER A 18 -1.13 -5.45 20.40
C SER A 18 -1.23 -3.96 20.04
N TYR A 19 -0.75 -3.57 18.86
CA TYR A 19 -0.91 -2.21 18.31
C TYR A 19 -2.20 -2.07 17.48
N LEU A 20 -2.57 -3.10 16.72
CA LEU A 20 -3.84 -3.10 15.99
C LEU A 20 -5.05 -2.96 16.92
N ASP A 21 -4.97 -3.52 18.14
CA ASP A 21 -6.01 -3.39 19.16
C ASP A 21 -6.13 -1.94 19.71
N ARG A 22 -5.13 -1.07 19.48
CA ARG A 22 -5.12 0.34 19.91
C ARG A 22 -5.73 1.30 18.89
N ILE A 23 -5.81 0.88 17.62
CA ILE A 23 -6.33 1.70 16.52
C ILE A 23 -7.79 1.34 16.20
N PRO A 24 -8.57 2.22 15.55
CA PRO A 24 -9.92 1.89 15.11
C PRO A 24 -9.95 0.63 14.24
N LYS A 25 -10.99 -0.20 14.37
CA LYS A 25 -11.11 -1.47 13.61
C LYS A 25 -11.05 -1.28 12.09
N ASP A 26 -11.47 -0.12 11.61
CA ASP A 26 -11.48 0.23 10.18
C ASP A 26 -10.20 0.96 9.74
N ALA A 27 -9.24 1.14 10.65
CA ALA A 27 -7.96 1.78 10.34
C ALA A 27 -7.00 0.80 9.63
N HIS A 28 -6.27 1.32 8.66
CA HIS A 28 -5.28 0.53 7.92
C HIS A 28 -4.13 0.08 8.84
N TYR A 29 -3.71 -1.19 8.74
CA TYR A 29 -2.67 -1.77 9.62
C TYR A 29 -1.31 -1.05 9.56
N GLN A 30 -1.06 -0.26 8.51
CA GLN A 30 0.15 0.58 8.40
C GLN A 30 0.29 1.58 9.55
N TYR A 31 -0.82 2.03 10.15
CA TYR A 31 -0.75 2.89 11.34
C TYR A 31 -0.03 2.22 12.50
N ALA A 32 -0.28 0.93 12.74
CA ALA A 32 0.39 0.17 13.78
C ALA A 32 1.91 0.07 13.53
N PHE A 33 2.35 -0.11 12.28
CA PHE A 33 3.78 -0.09 11.95
C PHE A 33 4.43 1.28 12.23
N GLY A 34 3.69 2.37 11.95
CA GLY A 34 4.10 3.73 12.27
C GLY A 34 4.23 3.97 13.77
N GLU A 35 3.26 3.52 14.57
CA GLU A 35 3.29 3.62 16.03
C GLU A 35 4.47 2.83 16.63
N ILE A 36 4.65 1.56 16.27
CA ILE A 36 5.79 0.74 16.71
C ILE A 36 7.12 1.46 16.41
N GLY A 37 7.24 1.99 15.20
CA GLY A 37 8.42 2.72 14.78
C GLY A 37 8.69 3.96 15.62
N THR A 38 7.65 4.75 15.85
CA THR A 38 7.74 6.02 16.57
C THR A 38 8.02 5.81 18.05
N GLU A 39 7.40 4.81 18.68
CA GLU A 39 7.56 4.50 20.11
C GLU A 39 8.90 3.84 20.43
N HIS A 40 9.36 2.88 19.61
CA HIS A 40 10.53 2.06 19.95
C HIS A 40 11.79 2.35 19.14
N PHE A 41 11.66 3.01 18.00
CA PHE A 41 12.77 3.25 17.08
C PHE A 41 12.91 4.73 16.66
N PRO A 42 12.72 5.73 17.55
CA PRO A 42 12.76 7.14 17.15
C PRO A 42 14.16 7.57 16.68
N GLY A 43 15.22 7.05 17.30
CA GLY A 43 16.60 7.39 16.94
C GLY A 43 17.07 6.74 15.62
N THR A 44 16.67 5.49 15.37
CA THR A 44 17.03 4.81 14.13
C THR A 44 16.08 5.16 13.00
N GLY A 45 14.82 5.51 13.24
CA GLY A 45 13.86 5.86 12.20
C GLY A 45 13.60 4.75 11.18
N ALA A 46 13.95 3.51 11.53
CA ALA A 46 13.74 2.29 10.76
C ALA A 46 13.95 1.06 11.64
N TYR A 47 13.23 -0.01 11.35
CA TYR A 47 13.31 -1.29 12.05
C TYR A 47 12.82 -2.45 11.17
N TYR A 48 13.19 -3.66 11.52
CA TYR A 48 12.72 -4.86 10.85
C TYR A 48 11.57 -5.51 11.62
N ILE A 49 10.60 -6.05 10.89
CA ILE A 49 9.47 -6.80 11.43
C ILE A 49 9.18 -8.01 10.54
N ASP A 50 8.69 -9.09 11.16
CA ASP A 50 8.36 -10.34 10.48
C ASP A 50 6.86 -10.60 10.60
N PRO A 51 6.02 -10.19 9.65
CA PRO A 51 4.58 -10.41 9.72
C PRO A 51 4.16 -11.80 9.22
N TRP A 52 5.05 -12.80 9.26
CA TRP A 52 4.74 -14.19 8.90
C TRP A 52 3.51 -14.72 9.67
N PRO A 53 2.56 -15.43 9.01
CA PRO A 53 2.61 -15.93 7.62
C PRO A 53 2.03 -14.99 6.56
N MET A 54 1.73 -13.73 6.88
CA MET A 54 1.07 -12.82 5.92
C MET A 54 2.03 -12.33 4.85
N THR A 55 3.23 -11.89 5.25
CA THR A 55 4.26 -11.44 4.32
C THR A 55 5.65 -11.87 4.82
N ARG A 56 6.67 -11.67 3.97
CA ARG A 56 8.06 -11.95 4.31
C ARG A 56 8.63 -10.88 5.24
N PHE A 57 9.79 -11.17 5.82
CA PHE A 57 10.56 -10.23 6.62
C PHE A 57 10.67 -8.85 5.96
N THR A 58 10.21 -7.81 6.65
CA THR A 58 9.99 -6.47 6.09
C THR A 58 10.82 -5.44 6.85
N LEU A 59 11.53 -4.59 6.11
CA LEU A 59 12.14 -3.37 6.63
C LEU A 59 11.11 -2.23 6.60
N VAL A 60 10.78 -1.69 7.78
CA VAL A 60 9.92 -0.52 7.92
C VAL A 60 10.81 0.71 8.12
N ILE A 61 10.58 1.75 7.32
CA ILE A 61 11.28 3.04 7.39
C ILE A 61 10.24 4.12 7.70
N ILE A 62 10.41 4.81 8.83
CA ILE A 62 9.49 5.86 9.30
C ILE A 62 10.09 7.27 9.17
N SER A 63 11.42 7.38 9.04
CA SER A 63 12.09 8.68 8.99
C SER A 63 12.08 9.26 7.57
N PRO A 64 11.51 10.47 7.34
CA PRO A 64 11.46 11.08 6.01
C PRO A 64 12.83 11.25 5.34
N LYS A 65 13.86 11.55 6.15
CA LYS A 65 15.25 11.68 5.68
C LYS A 65 15.83 10.34 5.20
N LYS A 66 15.40 9.23 5.79
CA LYS A 66 15.87 7.89 5.42
C LYS A 66 15.12 7.35 4.21
N VAL A 67 13.81 7.62 4.11
CA VAL A 67 13.00 7.28 2.93
C VAL A 67 13.62 7.84 1.65
N HIS A 68 13.98 9.12 1.63
CA HIS A 68 14.62 9.74 0.45
C HIS A 68 15.96 9.10 0.05
N LYS A 69 16.73 8.58 1.02
CA LYS A 69 17.99 7.89 0.74
C LYS A 69 17.75 6.47 0.24
N SER A 70 16.81 5.76 0.88
CA SER A 70 16.47 4.40 0.47
C SER A 70 15.87 4.35 -0.92
N ASP A 71 15.02 5.30 -1.31
CA ASP A 71 14.39 5.29 -2.65
C ASP A 71 15.41 5.28 -3.79
N ARG A 72 16.57 5.93 -3.61
CA ARG A 72 17.63 5.92 -4.63
C ARG A 72 18.40 4.61 -4.68
N GLN A 73 18.45 3.89 -3.57
CA GLN A 73 19.29 2.69 -3.41
C GLN A 73 18.45 1.41 -3.38
N ILE A 74 17.12 1.50 -3.33
CA ILE A 74 16.25 0.34 -3.12
C ILE A 74 16.38 -0.69 -4.25
N HIS A 75 16.69 -0.23 -5.46
CA HIS A 75 16.95 -1.09 -6.62
C HIS A 75 18.25 -1.93 -6.48
N GLU A 76 19.21 -1.48 -5.66
CA GLU A 76 20.47 -2.18 -5.42
C GLU A 76 20.36 -3.20 -4.26
N ILE A 77 19.41 -2.98 -3.34
CA ILE A 77 19.31 -3.69 -2.06
C ILE A 77 18.09 -4.63 -2.00
N ALA A 78 17.03 -4.33 -2.74
CA ALA A 78 15.83 -5.16 -2.75
C ALA A 78 16.07 -6.42 -3.61
N PRO A 79 15.98 -7.63 -3.03
CA PRO A 79 15.94 -8.84 -3.85
C PRO A 79 14.75 -8.76 -4.80
N SER A 80 14.89 -9.42 -5.96
CA SER A 80 13.88 -9.58 -7.02
C SER A 80 12.45 -9.47 -6.49
N GLN A 81 11.61 -8.65 -7.16
CA GLN A 81 10.21 -8.32 -6.83
C GLN A 81 9.24 -9.53 -6.83
N THR A 82 9.71 -10.74 -6.53
CA THR A 82 8.95 -11.99 -6.59
C THR A 82 7.73 -11.98 -5.67
N CYS A 83 7.74 -11.24 -4.55
CA CYS A 83 6.55 -11.10 -3.70
C CYS A 83 5.38 -10.45 -4.44
N TYR A 84 5.63 -9.51 -5.33
CA TYR A 84 4.59 -8.87 -6.12
C TYR A 84 4.07 -9.82 -7.20
N GLN A 85 4.95 -10.63 -7.80
CA GLN A 85 4.54 -11.65 -8.78
C GLN A 85 3.65 -12.72 -8.15
N ASP A 86 4.05 -13.26 -6.99
CA ASP A 86 3.26 -14.25 -6.23
C ASP A 86 1.86 -13.70 -5.89
N PHE A 87 1.77 -12.40 -5.60
CA PHE A 87 0.53 -11.73 -5.23
C PHE A 87 -0.38 -11.41 -6.43
N PHE A 88 0.19 -10.85 -7.51
CA PHE A 88 -0.59 -10.36 -8.65
C PHE A 88 -0.91 -11.43 -9.69
N LEU A 89 -0.06 -12.44 -9.88
CA LEU A 89 -0.27 -13.51 -10.86
C LEU A 89 -1.67 -14.16 -10.79
N PRO A 90 -2.24 -14.52 -9.61
CA PRO A 90 -3.59 -15.08 -9.56
C PRO A 90 -4.70 -14.08 -9.91
N ILE A 91 -4.44 -12.77 -9.82
CA ILE A 91 -5.40 -11.70 -10.09
C ILE A 91 -5.39 -11.35 -11.59
N THR A 92 -4.20 -11.16 -12.15
CA THR A 92 -4.01 -10.64 -13.51
C THR A 92 -3.81 -11.72 -14.56
N SER A 93 -3.58 -12.97 -14.14
CA SER A 93 -3.25 -14.10 -15.02
C SER A 93 -2.04 -13.86 -15.93
N GLY A 94 -1.17 -12.92 -15.55
CA GLY A 94 -0.02 -12.50 -16.35
C GLY A 94 0.76 -11.35 -15.72
N PRO A 95 1.98 -11.07 -16.24
CA PRO A 95 2.82 -10.01 -15.72
C PRO A 95 2.17 -8.63 -15.90
N THR A 96 2.37 -7.77 -14.91
CA THR A 96 1.86 -6.40 -14.87
C THR A 96 3.00 -5.40 -14.80
N ILE A 97 2.71 -4.12 -15.03
CA ILE A 97 3.67 -3.03 -14.79
C ILE A 97 4.13 -2.94 -13.31
N ILE A 98 3.48 -3.64 -12.38
CA ILE A 98 3.79 -3.59 -10.94
C ILE A 98 4.79 -4.68 -10.55
N ASP A 99 4.85 -5.79 -11.30
CA ASP A 99 5.57 -7.00 -10.91
C ASP A 99 6.70 -7.42 -11.89
N VAL A 100 6.91 -6.66 -12.97
CA VAL A 100 8.00 -6.86 -13.92
C VAL A 100 9.29 -6.15 -13.49
N ASN A 101 10.44 -6.74 -13.80
CA ASN A 101 11.75 -6.15 -13.52
C ASN A 101 11.95 -4.80 -14.20
N GLU A 102 12.95 -4.03 -13.77
CA GLU A 102 13.20 -2.66 -14.26
C GLU A 102 13.35 -2.58 -15.79
N ALA A 103 14.04 -3.54 -16.42
CA ALA A 103 14.26 -3.54 -17.86
C ALA A 103 12.95 -3.69 -18.64
N ALA A 104 12.06 -4.58 -18.19
CA ALA A 104 10.73 -4.74 -18.76
C ALA A 104 9.78 -3.60 -18.35
N TRP A 105 9.92 -3.06 -17.15
CA TRP A 105 9.08 -1.99 -16.60
C TRP A 105 9.24 -0.66 -17.34
N LYS A 106 10.48 -0.25 -17.67
CA LYS A 106 10.77 1.08 -18.26
C LYS A 106 9.94 1.40 -19.51
N PRO A 107 9.88 0.52 -20.55
CA PRO A 107 9.06 0.78 -21.73
C PRO A 107 7.56 0.88 -21.40
N TRP A 108 7.04 -0.04 -20.59
CA TRP A 108 5.63 -0.06 -20.20
C TRP A 108 5.25 1.18 -19.39
N ARG A 109 6.12 1.66 -18.50
CA ARG A 109 5.89 2.90 -17.77
C ARG A 109 5.92 4.13 -18.65
N SER A 110 6.82 4.19 -19.60
CA SER A 110 6.84 5.30 -20.57
C SER A 110 5.52 5.37 -21.34
N LEU A 111 4.99 4.22 -21.79
CA LEU A 111 3.70 4.15 -22.45
C LEU A 111 2.53 4.53 -21.52
N PHE A 112 2.49 3.93 -20.31
CA PHE A 112 1.46 4.17 -19.31
C PHE A 112 1.38 5.66 -18.91
N ASN A 113 2.53 6.32 -18.71
CA ASN A 113 2.59 7.71 -18.28
C ASN A 113 1.93 8.69 -19.29
N LYS A 114 1.82 8.32 -20.57
CA LYS A 114 1.11 9.15 -21.57
C LYS A 114 -0.38 9.29 -21.24
N GLY A 115 -0.99 8.25 -20.67
CA GLY A 115 -2.37 8.29 -20.18
C GLY A 115 -2.56 9.18 -18.95
N PHE A 116 -1.47 9.67 -18.35
CA PHE A 116 -1.47 10.62 -17.23
C PHE A 116 -0.89 11.98 -17.62
N HIS A 117 -0.80 12.27 -18.92
CA HIS A 117 -0.41 13.60 -19.39
C HIS A 117 -1.47 14.62 -18.97
N SER A 118 -1.03 15.79 -18.50
CA SER A 118 -1.92 16.82 -17.95
C SER A 118 -3.08 17.16 -18.88
N ASP A 119 -2.80 17.40 -20.16
CA ASP A 119 -3.83 17.76 -21.14
C ASP A 119 -4.88 16.65 -21.36
N TYR A 120 -4.45 15.39 -21.32
CA TYR A 120 -5.35 14.25 -21.44
C TYR A 120 -6.20 14.09 -20.16
N ILE A 121 -5.61 14.24 -18.98
CA ILE A 121 -6.36 14.23 -17.72
C ILE A 121 -7.39 15.35 -17.69
N GLN A 122 -7.02 16.56 -18.12
CA GLN A 122 -7.94 17.70 -18.19
C GLN A 122 -9.10 17.44 -19.16
N SER A 123 -8.86 16.76 -20.29
CA SER A 123 -9.93 16.41 -21.23
C SER A 123 -10.91 15.35 -20.68
N LEU A 124 -10.49 14.55 -19.69
CA LEU A 124 -11.36 13.59 -19.01
C LEU A 124 -12.23 14.22 -17.91
N VAL A 125 -11.86 15.39 -17.39
CA VAL A 125 -12.55 16.04 -16.26
C VAL A 125 -14.06 16.18 -16.48
N PRO A 126 -14.56 16.67 -17.64
CA PRO A 126 -16.00 16.79 -17.86
C PRO A 126 -16.74 15.46 -17.71
N ARG A 127 -16.18 14.38 -18.27
CA ARG A 127 -16.77 13.04 -18.15
C ARG A 127 -16.73 12.50 -16.73
N VAL A 128 -15.65 12.73 -16.00
CA VAL A 128 -15.58 12.35 -14.58
C VAL A 128 -16.68 13.06 -13.78
N ILE A 129 -16.93 14.34 -14.05
CA ILE A 129 -18.00 15.09 -13.39
C ILE A 129 -19.37 14.48 -13.72
N GLU A 130 -19.64 14.14 -14.98
CA GLU A 130 -20.90 13.49 -15.39
C GLU A 130 -21.15 12.18 -14.62
N GLU A 131 -20.17 11.28 -14.59
CA GLU A 131 -20.28 10.00 -13.88
C GLU A 131 -20.44 10.20 -12.35
N MET A 132 -19.75 11.20 -11.79
CA MET A 132 -19.90 11.56 -10.37
C MET A 132 -21.31 12.07 -10.04
N LEU A 133 -21.94 12.85 -10.93
CA LEU A 133 -23.32 13.32 -10.73
C LEU A 133 -24.30 12.14 -10.75
N VAL A 134 -24.17 11.22 -11.70
CA VAL A 134 -24.99 10.00 -11.77
C VAL A 134 -24.84 9.17 -10.49
N TYR A 135 -23.61 8.99 -10.00
CA TYR A 135 -23.34 8.28 -8.76
C TYR A 135 -23.98 8.97 -7.54
N ALA A 136 -23.81 10.30 -7.43
CA ALA A 136 -24.38 11.08 -6.33
C ALA A 136 -25.91 11.00 -6.31
N ASP A 137 -26.56 11.10 -7.47
CA ASP A 137 -28.01 11.01 -7.57
C ASP A 137 -28.53 9.60 -7.26
N THR A 138 -27.79 8.57 -7.65
CA THR A 138 -28.09 7.17 -7.30
C THR A 138 -28.09 6.96 -5.79
N ILE A 139 -27.06 7.47 -5.09
CA ILE A 139 -26.98 7.39 -3.63
C ILE A 139 -28.11 8.19 -2.97
N ARG A 140 -28.38 9.41 -3.43
CA ARG A 140 -29.49 10.23 -2.90
C ARG A 140 -30.84 9.55 -3.06
N ALA A 141 -31.09 8.92 -4.20
CA ALA A 141 -32.31 8.18 -4.44
C ALA A 141 -32.42 6.95 -3.54
N ALA A 142 -31.31 6.22 -3.34
CA ALA A 142 -31.27 5.09 -2.41
C ALA A 142 -31.52 5.50 -0.95
N ALA A 143 -30.89 6.59 -0.50
CA ALA A 143 -31.09 7.14 0.83
C ALA A 143 -32.55 7.56 1.07
N LYS A 144 -33.18 8.24 0.10
CA LYS A 144 -34.60 8.58 0.16
C LYS A 144 -35.45 7.32 0.33
N ARG A 145 -35.25 6.29 -0.49
CA ARG A 145 -36.00 5.02 -0.38
C ARG A 145 -35.81 4.36 0.99
N ALA A 146 -34.58 4.31 1.50
CA ALA A 146 -34.29 3.73 2.82
C ALA A 146 -35.02 4.45 3.96
N ILE A 147 -35.14 5.78 3.89
CA ILE A 147 -35.89 6.58 4.88
C ILE A 147 -37.38 6.25 4.89
N TRP A 148 -37.96 5.88 3.74
CA TRP A 148 -39.38 5.47 3.63
C TRP A 148 -39.64 3.98 3.95
N SER A 149 -38.60 3.24 4.34
CA SER A 149 -38.66 1.80 4.65
C SER A 149 -38.76 1.51 6.15
N TYR A 150 -38.80 2.55 7.00
CA TYR A 150 -38.91 2.50 8.46
C TYR A 150 -40.19 3.17 8.93
#